data_AF-A0A935IEA2-F1
#
_entry.id   AF-A0A935IEA2-F1
#
_cell.length_a   1.000
_cell.length_b   1.000
_cell.length_c   1.000
_cell.angle_alpha   90.00
_cell.angle_beta   90.00
_cell.angle_gamma   90.00
#
_symmetry.space_group_name_H-M   'P 1'
#
loop_
_entity.id
_entity.type
_entity.pdbx_description
1 polymer ?
#
loop_
_entity_poly.entity_id
_entity_poly.type
_entity_poly.pdbx_seq_one_letter_code
_entity_poly.pdbx_strand_id
1 'polypeptide(L)'
;MAENDAAVNAWYNKYKFNIERPITYIQRNIDPKFTIPWLGFTPPFPAYPSGHATFSFAGVGILESFVGGAYPFTDFCHQQRTDFFRCTTKLQ
;
A
#
# COMPACT_ATOMS: atom_id res chain seq x y z
N MET A 1 -16.52 1.99 -8.76
CA MET A 1 -17.37 1.31 -7.75
C MET A 1 -16.51 0.42 -6.87
N ALA A 2 -15.85 -0.63 -7.40
CA ALA A 2 -15.12 -1.58 -6.56
C ALA A 2 -14.00 -0.96 -5.68
N GLU A 3 -13.23 0.02 -6.17
CA GLU A 3 -12.22 0.72 -5.34
C GLU A 3 -12.84 1.48 -4.16
N ASN A 4 -14.04 2.04 -4.34
CA ASN A 4 -14.75 2.73 -3.27
C ASN A 4 -15.25 1.73 -2.22
N ASP A 5 -15.84 0.63 -2.66
CA ASP A 5 -16.32 -0.45 -1.77
C ASP A 5 -15.15 -1.07 -1.00
N ALA A 6 -14.00 -1.25 -1.67
CA ALA A 6 -12.74 -1.66 -1.06
C ALA A 6 -12.27 -0.67 0.02
N ALA A 7 -12.40 0.65 -0.21
CA ALA A 7 -12.06 1.68 0.77
C ALA A 7 -12.94 1.55 2.02
N VAL A 8 -14.25 1.49 1.82
CA VAL A 8 -15.23 1.39 2.92
C VAL A 8 -14.96 0.15 3.75
N ASN A 9 -14.76 -0.99 3.11
CA ASN A 9 -14.50 -2.25 3.80
C ASN A 9 -13.14 -2.25 4.51
N ALA A 10 -12.09 -1.72 3.88
CA ALA A 10 -10.77 -1.63 4.50
C ALA A 10 -10.80 -0.74 5.75
N TRP A 11 -11.44 0.44 5.67
CA TRP A 11 -11.52 1.36 6.81
C TRP A 11 -12.42 0.83 7.92
N TYR A 12 -13.54 0.19 7.58
CA TYR A 12 -14.37 -0.50 8.56
C TYR A 12 -13.56 -1.53 9.35
N ASN A 13 -12.81 -2.40 8.67
CA ASN A 13 -12.00 -3.41 9.34
C ASN A 13 -10.80 -2.82 10.10
N LYS A 14 -10.21 -1.73 9.61
CA LYS A 14 -9.15 -0.99 10.32
C LYS A 14 -9.58 -0.60 11.72
N TYR A 15 -10.76 0.01 11.84
CA TYR A 15 -11.27 0.46 13.13
C TYR A 15 -11.99 -0.63 13.92
N LYS A 16 -12.44 -1.71 13.26
CA LYS A 16 -12.94 -2.90 13.95
C LYS A 16 -11.85 -3.64 14.72
N PHE A 17 -10.70 -3.88 14.09
CA PHE A 17 -9.60 -4.62 14.72
C PHE A 17 -8.60 -3.72 15.45
N ASN A 18 -8.49 -2.46 15.05
CA ASN A 18 -7.70 -1.42 15.69
C ASN A 18 -6.24 -1.85 16.03
N ILE A 19 -5.59 -2.52 15.09
CA ILE A 19 -4.25 -3.09 15.27
C ILE A 19 -3.16 -2.01 15.21
N GLU A 20 -2.23 -2.04 16.16
CA GLU A 20 -1.09 -1.13 16.23
C GLU A 20 -0.07 -1.34 15.09
N ARG A 21 0.74 -0.32 14.80
CA ARG A 21 1.75 -0.37 13.75
C ARG A 21 3.03 -1.08 14.24
N PRO A 22 3.72 -1.85 13.38
CA PRO A 22 4.92 -2.58 13.78
C PRO A 22 6.01 -1.71 14.40
N ILE A 23 6.26 -0.51 13.85
CA ILE A 23 7.28 0.41 14.37
C ILE A 23 7.05 0.75 15.85
N THR A 24 5.80 0.96 16.24
CA THR A 24 5.42 1.29 17.62
C THR A 24 5.70 0.12 18.56
N TYR A 25 5.34 -1.11 18.15
CA TYR A 25 5.61 -2.30 18.96
C TYR A 25 7.11 -2.58 19.09
N ILE A 26 7.86 -2.47 17.98
CA ILE A 26 9.31 -2.73 17.95
C ILE A 26 10.05 -1.73 18.84
N GLN A 27 9.75 -0.43 18.71
CA GLN A 27 10.40 0.60 19.52
C GLN A 27 10.09 0.46 21.02
N ARG A 28 8.88 0.02 21.36
CA ARG A 28 8.48 -0.18 22.76
C ARG A 28 9.10 -1.42 23.39
N ASN A 29 9.18 -2.53 22.65
CA ASN A 29 9.43 -3.85 23.24
C ASN A 29 10.70 -4.57 22.75
N ILE A 30 11.35 -4.10 21.68
CA ILE A 30 12.47 -4.83 21.04
C ILE A 30 13.70 -3.93 20.90
N ASP A 31 13.59 -2.84 20.13
CA ASP A 31 14.69 -1.90 19.89
C ASP A 31 14.15 -0.46 19.81
N PRO A 32 14.34 0.36 20.86
CA PRO A 32 13.92 1.75 20.89
C PRO A 32 14.52 2.63 19.77
N LYS A 33 15.63 2.21 19.15
CA LYS A 33 16.29 2.94 18.06
C LYS A 33 15.91 2.42 16.67
N PHE A 34 14.99 1.46 16.58
CA PHE A 34 14.57 0.91 15.30
C PHE A 34 13.97 1.99 14.39
N THR A 35 14.46 2.06 13.15
CA THR A 35 13.98 2.97 12.11
C THR A 35 13.76 2.20 10.81
N ILE A 36 12.94 2.74 9.91
CA ILE A 36 12.66 2.17 8.59
C ILE A 36 13.05 3.20 7.52
N PRO A 37 14.33 3.27 7.12
CA PRO A 37 14.84 4.39 6.31
C PRO A 37 14.16 4.57 4.95
N TRP A 38 13.64 3.48 4.38
CA TRP A 38 12.94 3.50 3.08
C TRP A 38 11.45 3.83 3.19
N LEU A 39 10.88 3.87 4.40
CA LEU A 39 9.50 4.25 4.63
C LEU A 39 9.48 5.69 5.14
N GLY A 40 9.07 6.63 4.27
CA GLY A 40 9.10 8.06 4.59
C GLY A 40 8.32 8.40 5.85
N PHE A 41 7.16 7.76 6.09
CA PHE A 41 6.40 7.87 7.33
C PHE A 41 5.48 6.66 7.53
N THR A 42 5.10 6.41 8.78
CA THR A 42 4.03 5.45 9.09
C THR A 42 2.68 6.17 9.04
N PRO A 43 1.72 5.74 8.18
CA PRO A 43 0.45 6.45 8.06
C PRO A 43 -0.41 6.41 9.34
N PRO A 44 -1.15 7.49 9.67
CA PRO A 44 -1.85 7.66 10.94
C PRO A 44 -3.21 6.93 10.97
N PHE A 45 -3.20 5.62 10.73
CA PHE A 45 -4.37 4.75 10.83
C PHE A 45 -3.97 3.32 11.19
N PRO A 46 -4.89 2.49 11.75
CA PRO A 46 -4.61 1.12 12.16
C PRO A 46 -3.98 0.25 11.05
N ALA A 47 -3.15 -0.70 11.46
CA ALA A 47 -2.29 -1.46 10.57
C ALA A 47 -3.06 -2.45 9.69
N TYR A 48 -4.05 -3.15 10.25
CA TYR A 48 -4.77 -4.23 9.58
C TYR A 48 -6.20 -3.83 9.21
N PRO A 49 -6.69 -4.13 7.99
CA PRO A 49 -5.96 -4.70 6.85
C PRO A 49 -5.09 -3.65 6.13
N SER A 50 -4.20 -4.10 5.24
CA SER A 50 -3.43 -3.18 4.39
C SER A 50 -4.32 -2.51 3.34
N GLY A 51 -4.35 -1.18 3.32
CA GLY A 51 -5.12 -0.41 2.34
C GLY A 51 -4.63 -0.65 0.93
N HIS A 52 -3.32 -0.53 0.70
CA HIS A 52 -2.69 -0.79 -0.60
C HIS A 52 -3.04 -2.19 -1.12
N ALA A 53 -2.94 -3.23 -0.28
CA ALA A 53 -3.28 -4.58 -0.71
C ALA A 53 -4.77 -4.72 -1.09
N THR A 54 -5.65 -4.07 -0.32
CA THR A 54 -7.10 -4.13 -0.56
C THR A 54 -7.48 -3.43 -1.88
N PHE A 55 -6.93 -2.24 -2.12
CA PHE A 55 -7.13 -1.50 -3.36
C PHE A 55 -6.52 -2.21 -4.56
N SER A 56 -5.25 -2.60 -4.49
CA SER A 56 -4.57 -3.27 -5.60
C SER A 56 -5.29 -4.55 -6.02
N PHE A 57 -5.79 -5.34 -5.07
CA PHE A 57 -6.52 -6.56 -5.41
C PHE A 57 -7.88 -6.26 -6.06
N ALA A 58 -8.62 -5.26 -5.55
CA ALA A 58 -9.87 -4.83 -6.17
C ALA A 58 -9.65 -4.29 -7.60
N GLY A 59 -8.62 -3.46 -7.79
CA GLY A 59 -8.23 -2.93 -9.09
C GLY A 59 -7.81 -4.01 -10.08
N VAL A 60 -6.96 -4.97 -9.65
CA VAL A 60 -6.55 -6.11 -10.49
C VAL A 60 -7.76 -6.93 -10.94
N GLY A 61 -8.67 -7.27 -10.03
CA GLY A 61 -9.86 -8.06 -10.39
C GLY A 61 -10.74 -7.38 -11.44
N ILE A 62 -10.87 -6.03 -11.38
CA ILE A 62 -11.57 -5.27 -12.42
C ILE A 62 -10.76 -5.30 -13.72
N LEU A 63 -9.46 -4.99 -13.69
CA LEU A 63 -8.62 -4.90 -14.88
C LEU A 63 -8.55 -6.24 -15.63
N GLU A 64 -8.38 -7.35 -14.92
CA GLU A 64 -8.39 -8.69 -15.49
C GLU A 64 -9.69 -9.00 -16.23
N SER A 65 -10.84 -8.46 -15.78
CA SER A 65 -12.12 -8.64 -16.48
C SER A 65 -12.18 -7.92 -17.84
N PHE A 66 -11.34 -6.90 -18.05
CA PHE A 66 -11.28 -6.13 -19.29
C PHE A 66 -10.16 -6.60 -20.23
N VAL A 67 -8.97 -6.83 -19.69
CA VAL A 67 -7.77 -7.11 -20.51
C VAL A 67 -7.33 -8.58 -20.46
N GLY A 68 -8.00 -9.40 -19.66
CA GLY A 68 -7.63 -10.79 -19.39
C GLY A 68 -6.56 -10.91 -18.29
N GLY A 69 -6.40 -12.14 -17.79
CA GLY A 69 -5.36 -12.46 -16.81
C GLY A 69 -3.96 -12.36 -17.40
N ALA A 70 -2.99 -11.99 -16.57
CA ALA A 70 -1.56 -11.90 -16.93
C ALA A 70 -1.24 -10.95 -18.09
N TYR A 71 -1.98 -9.84 -18.23
CA TYR A 71 -1.72 -8.82 -19.24
C TYR A 71 -0.44 -8.01 -18.92
N PRO A 72 0.60 -8.03 -19.77
CA PRO A 72 1.83 -7.27 -19.53
C PRO A 72 1.63 -5.79 -19.86
N PHE A 73 2.09 -4.90 -18.98
CA PHE A 73 2.14 -3.47 -19.25
C PHE A 73 3.35 -2.84 -18.54
N THR A 74 3.79 -1.69 -19.04
CA THR A 74 4.80 -0.86 -18.37
C THR A 74 4.10 0.24 -17.59
N ASP A 75 4.31 0.28 -16.27
CA ASP A 75 3.73 1.30 -15.42
C ASP A 75 4.57 2.58 -15.42
N PHE A 76 3.99 3.67 -15.94
CA PHE A 76 4.59 5.01 -15.95
C PHE A 76 3.88 5.98 -14.98
N CYS A 77 2.99 5.50 -14.11
CA CYS A 77 2.12 6.36 -13.27
C CYS A 77 2.88 7.35 -12.36
N HIS A 78 4.16 7.09 -12.10
CA HIS A 78 5.02 7.93 -11.25
C HIS A 78 6.26 8.48 -11.98
N GLN A 79 6.37 8.36 -13.30
CA GLN A 79 7.60 8.70 -14.05
C GLN A 79 8.06 10.16 -13.85
N GLN A 80 7.12 11.08 -13.64
CA GLN A 80 7.39 12.52 -13.47
C GLN A 80 7.37 12.96 -12.00
N ARG A 81 7.34 12.01 -11.05
CA ARG A 81 7.24 12.28 -9.61
C ARG A 81 8.59 12.10 -8.94
N THR A 82 9.14 13.20 -8.43
CA THR A 82 10.45 13.22 -7.75
C THR A 82 10.39 12.74 -6.30
N ASP A 83 9.19 12.67 -5.72
CA ASP A 83 8.94 12.18 -4.36
C ASP A 83 8.89 10.65 -4.23
N PHE A 84 8.89 9.93 -5.36
CA PHE A 84 8.95 8.47 -5.39
C PHE A 84 10.34 7.97 -5.77
N PHE A 85 11.10 7.50 -4.78
CA PHE A 85 12.52 7.10 -4.91
C PHE A 85 12.80 5.88 -5.82
N ARG A 86 11.80 5.27 -6.46
CA ARG A 86 11.97 4.05 -7.30
C ARG A 86 11.36 4.11 -8.71
N CYS A 87 10.83 5.24 -9.16
CA CYS A 87 10.35 5.38 -10.54
C CYS A 87 11.44 5.99 -11.46
N THR A 88 12.63 5.39 -11.47
CA THR A 88 13.67 5.71 -12.46
C THR A 88 14.11 4.44 -13.16
N THR A 89 13.29 3.94 -14.08
CA THR A 89 13.81 3.14 -15.19
C THR A 89 14.71 4.06 -16.02
N LYS A 90 16.00 4.13 -15.66
CA LYS A 90 17.01 4.30 -16.71
C LYS A 90 16.91 3.03 -17.56
N LEU A 91 16.23 3.15 -18.69
CA LEU A 91 16.53 2.32 -19.85
C LEU A 91 18.03 2.51 -20.12
N GLN A 92 18.84 1.53 -19.72
CA GLN A 92 20.12 1.25 -20.35
C GLN A 92 19.86 0.16 -21.39
#